data_AF-A0A9X2WCU2-F1
#
_entry.id   AF-A0A9X2WCU2-F1
#
_cell.length_a   1.000
_cell.length_b   1.000
_cell.length_c   1.000
_cell.angle_alpha   90.00
_cell.angle_beta   90.00
_cell.angle_gamma   90.00
#
_symmetry.space_group_name_H-M   'P 1'
#
loop_
_entity.id
_entity.type
_entity.pdbx_description
1 polymer ?
#
loop_
_entity_poly.entity_id
_entity_poly.type
_entity_poly.pdbx_seq_one_letter_code
_entity_poly.pdbx_strand_id
1 'polypeptide(L)'
;MRFSTNAYNVWKVESQAIFDFSVLVSYSVPSLKMQISLLEKGKIQSLPRPDYYRSTKEGYYSSDNLREGLKRRASTYKQQTSSYMLLSLFSHFEAFVVDVIRELFEFHGGVDKFITNYNKSVKKSFEVGNQNSNSKRKLTGNRKPQRRPQYHEISRNLSDSGYMFPNELLSGYGIKMLNKKLGDLKSKEIPEILMDCFHIDFSDDEVREFHNLRDLRNSIAHGRPPSLNIKSVTEKNQALIGMAKKIDAHLSENFFIFNEFR
;
A
#
# COMPACT_ATOMS: atom_id res chain seq x y z
N MET A 1 15.86 10.05 -15.59
CA MET A 1 15.44 9.72 -14.22
C MET A 1 13.99 9.31 -14.28
N ARG A 2 13.62 8.11 -13.82
CA ARG A 2 12.20 7.71 -13.76
C ARG A 2 11.59 8.44 -12.56
N PHE A 3 10.49 9.16 -12.77
CA PHE A 3 9.72 9.77 -11.68
C PHE A 3 9.27 8.68 -10.72
N SER A 4 9.31 8.95 -9.41
CA SER A 4 8.88 8.03 -8.37
C SER A 4 8.11 8.84 -7.34
N THR A 5 7.00 8.28 -6.89
CA THR A 5 6.08 8.95 -5.97
C THR A 5 6.72 9.13 -4.59
N ASN A 6 6.32 10.18 -3.88
CA ASN A 6 6.78 10.40 -2.51
C ASN A 6 6.32 9.25 -1.60
N ALA A 7 5.08 8.77 -1.77
CA ALA A 7 4.55 7.62 -1.05
C ALA A 7 5.44 6.37 -1.18
N TYR A 8 5.94 6.07 -2.38
CA TYR A 8 6.86 4.95 -2.58
C TYR A 8 8.19 5.14 -1.85
N ASN A 9 8.74 6.37 -1.89
CA ASN A 9 10.00 6.68 -1.21
C ASN A 9 9.87 6.55 0.31
N VAL A 10 8.78 7.05 0.90
CA VAL A 10 8.49 6.89 2.34
C VAL A 10 8.40 5.41 2.69
N TRP A 11 7.60 4.63 1.95
CA TRP A 11 7.45 3.19 2.19
C TRP A 11 8.78 2.43 2.12
N LYS A 12 9.64 2.78 1.16
CA LYS A 12 10.98 2.18 1.02
C LYS A 12 11.86 2.45 2.24
N VAL A 13 11.85 3.68 2.75
CA VAL A 13 12.61 4.08 3.95
C VAL A 13 12.09 3.35 5.19
N GLU A 14 10.77 3.34 5.41
CA GLU A 14 10.16 2.67 6.57
C GLU A 14 10.38 1.15 6.53
N SER A 15 10.27 0.54 5.34
CA SER A 15 10.56 -0.88 5.16
C SER A 15 12.00 -1.22 5.53
N GLN A 16 12.97 -0.38 5.11
CA GLN A 16 14.37 -0.57 5.47
C GLN A 16 14.60 -0.39 6.97
N ALA A 17 13.98 0.63 7.59
CA ALA A 17 14.10 0.89 9.02
C ALA A 17 13.64 -0.31 9.87
N ILE A 18 12.60 -1.04 9.44
CA ILE A 18 12.18 -2.29 10.09
C ILE A 18 13.27 -3.36 10.05
N PHE A 19 13.94 -3.54 8.90
CA PHE A 19 15.06 -4.48 8.78
C PHE A 19 16.25 -4.05 9.63
N ASP A 20 16.61 -2.77 9.61
CA ASP A 20 17.71 -2.24 10.41
C ASP A 20 17.46 -2.44 11.91
N PHE A 21 16.23 -2.20 12.37
CA PHE A 21 15.85 -2.47 13.74
C PHE A 21 15.92 -3.96 14.09
N SER A 22 15.55 -4.85 13.16
CA SER A 22 15.66 -6.30 13.36
C SER A 22 17.11 -6.76 13.53
N VAL A 23 18.06 -6.11 12.83
CA VAL A 23 19.49 -6.35 12.98
C VAL A 23 19.93 -5.93 14.38
N LEU A 24 19.54 -4.74 14.83
CA LEU A 24 19.84 -4.26 16.19
C LEU A 24 19.35 -5.24 17.28
N VAL A 25 18.12 -5.74 17.15
CA VAL A 25 17.57 -6.75 18.07
C VAL A 25 18.38 -8.05 18.01
N SER A 26 18.79 -8.47 16.82
CA SER A 26 19.58 -9.68 16.58
C SER A 26 21.00 -9.60 17.14
N TYR A 27 21.56 -8.42 17.37
CA TYR A 27 22.81 -8.23 18.13
C TYR A 27 22.56 -8.09 19.63
N SER A 28 21.51 -7.35 20.01
CA SER A 28 21.19 -7.04 21.40
C SER A 28 20.83 -8.27 22.22
N VAL A 29 19.99 -9.17 21.70
CA VAL A 29 19.51 -10.33 22.46
C VAL A 29 20.62 -11.37 22.71
N PRO A 30 21.45 -11.76 21.73
CA PRO A 30 22.62 -12.61 22.01
C PRO A 30 23.60 -11.98 23.00
N SER A 31 23.85 -10.68 22.89
CA SER A 31 24.70 -9.96 23.85
C SER A 31 24.13 -10.05 25.26
N LEU A 32 22.81 -9.86 25.43
CA LEU A 32 22.14 -10.05 26.71
C LEU A 32 22.28 -11.48 27.24
N LYS A 33 22.12 -12.50 26.39
CA LYS A 33 22.33 -13.91 26.78
C LYS A 33 23.75 -14.17 27.27
N MET A 34 24.74 -13.56 26.63
CA MET A 34 26.14 -13.66 27.05
C MET A 34 26.34 -13.00 28.43
N GLN A 35 25.81 -11.80 28.65
CA GLN A 35 25.88 -11.11 29.95
C GLN A 35 25.23 -11.93 31.07
N ILE A 36 24.08 -12.53 30.80
CA ILE A 36 23.42 -13.46 31.72
C ILE A 36 24.35 -14.63 32.07
N SER A 37 25.00 -15.25 31.08
CA SER A 37 25.93 -16.35 31.34
C SER A 37 27.16 -15.93 32.15
N LEU A 38 27.67 -14.71 31.94
CA LEU A 38 28.79 -14.17 32.73
C LEU A 38 28.39 -13.94 34.19
N LEU A 39 27.18 -13.46 34.43
CA LEU A 39 26.64 -13.28 35.78
C LEU A 39 26.52 -14.63 36.50
N GLU A 40 26.01 -15.67 35.82
CA GLU A 40 25.89 -17.02 36.37
C GLU A 40 27.24 -17.65 36.73
N LYS A 41 28.28 -17.31 35.98
CA LYS A 41 29.66 -17.75 36.25
C LYS A 41 30.37 -16.90 37.30
N GLY A 42 29.69 -15.92 37.91
CA GLY A 42 30.27 -14.97 38.86
C GLY A 42 31.35 -14.07 38.26
N LYS A 43 31.39 -13.90 36.92
CA LYS A 43 32.37 -13.05 36.23
C LYS A 43 31.99 -11.58 36.24
N ILE A 44 30.71 -11.28 36.41
CA ILE A 44 30.18 -9.94 36.64
C ILE A 44 29.24 -9.97 37.85
N GLN A 45 29.04 -8.83 38.50
CA GLN A 45 28.23 -8.73 39.71
C GLN A 45 26.75 -8.42 39.42
N SER A 46 26.43 -7.77 38.29
CA SER A 46 25.06 -7.42 37.91
C SER A 46 24.92 -7.21 36.41
N LEU A 47 23.69 -7.32 35.90
CA LEU A 47 23.35 -6.97 34.51
C LEU A 47 23.34 -5.44 34.29
N PRO A 48 23.59 -4.99 33.04
CA PRO A 48 23.44 -3.57 32.70
C PRO A 48 22.01 -3.09 32.91
N ARG A 49 21.88 -1.81 33.28
CA ARG A 49 20.57 -1.17 33.49
C ARG A 49 19.96 -0.82 32.14
N PRO A 50 18.69 -1.19 31.87
CA PRO A 50 18.02 -0.81 30.64
C PRO A 50 17.71 0.68 30.62
N ASP A 51 17.53 1.25 29.43
CA ASP A 51 17.26 2.68 29.28
C ASP A 51 15.86 3.07 29.80
N TYR A 52 14.82 2.37 29.35
CA TYR A 52 13.42 2.73 29.62
C TYR A 52 12.75 1.97 30.77
N TYR A 53 13.31 0.85 31.24
CA TYR A 53 12.67 -0.04 32.23
C TYR A 53 13.49 -0.18 33.52
N ARG A 54 13.90 0.95 34.10
CA ARG A 54 14.78 0.98 35.28
C ARG A 54 14.01 0.63 36.57
N SER A 55 14.60 -0.23 37.39
CA SER A 55 14.20 -0.46 38.78
C SER A 55 15.11 0.31 39.74
N THR A 56 14.52 0.81 40.83
CA THR A 56 15.20 1.43 41.98
C THR A 56 15.49 0.44 43.10
N LYS A 57 15.00 -0.80 43.00
CA LYS A 57 15.18 -1.82 44.04
C LYS A 57 16.65 -2.25 44.12
N GLU A 58 17.20 -2.25 45.32
CA GLU A 58 18.56 -2.72 45.58
C GLU A 58 18.72 -4.20 45.18
N GLY A 59 19.86 -4.53 44.54
CA GLY A 59 20.13 -5.88 44.06
C GLY A 59 19.22 -6.37 42.92
N TYR A 60 18.34 -5.53 42.36
CA TYR A 60 17.41 -5.97 41.31
C TYR A 60 18.12 -6.58 40.09
N TYR A 61 19.20 -5.94 39.64
CA TYR A 61 19.95 -6.32 38.44
C TYR A 61 20.87 -7.53 38.62
N SER A 62 21.00 -8.04 39.84
CA SER A 62 21.68 -9.30 40.17
C SER A 62 20.70 -10.40 40.58
N SER A 63 19.39 -10.11 40.62
CA SER A 63 18.38 -11.06 41.11
C SER A 63 18.11 -12.21 40.13
N ASP A 64 17.93 -13.42 40.67
CA ASP A 64 17.57 -14.61 39.90
C ASP A 64 16.25 -14.43 39.13
N ASN A 65 15.27 -13.76 39.76
CA ASN A 65 13.96 -13.48 39.14
C ASN A 65 14.09 -12.67 37.84
N LEU A 66 14.96 -11.65 37.83
CA LEU A 66 15.22 -10.87 36.62
C LEU A 66 15.87 -11.76 35.56
N ARG A 67 16.90 -12.52 35.95
CA ARG A 67 17.67 -13.38 35.05
C ARG A 67 16.80 -14.42 34.36
N GLU A 68 16.01 -15.18 35.12
CA GLU A 68 15.12 -16.21 34.59
C GLU A 68 14.01 -15.59 33.71
N GLY A 69 13.48 -14.43 34.13
CA GLY A 69 12.52 -13.68 33.35
C GLY A 69 13.08 -13.23 31.99
N LEU A 70 14.33 -12.75 31.94
CA LEU A 70 15.00 -12.35 30.71
C LEU A 70 15.35 -13.55 29.83
N LYS A 71 15.83 -14.67 30.40
CA LYS A 71 16.08 -15.92 29.66
C LYS A 71 14.83 -16.42 28.94
N ARG A 72 13.69 -16.45 29.64
CA ARG A 72 12.41 -16.86 29.08
C ARG A 72 11.94 -15.97 27.93
N ARG A 73 12.13 -14.65 28.02
CA ARG A 73 11.80 -13.72 26.91
C ARG A 73 12.78 -13.85 25.74
N ALA A 74 14.05 -14.02 26.05
CA ALA A 74 15.12 -14.16 25.06
C ALA A 74 15.09 -15.51 24.32
N SER A 75 14.33 -16.52 24.77
CA SER A 75 14.21 -17.78 24.04
C SER A 75 13.31 -17.65 22.81
N THR A 76 12.27 -16.82 22.88
CA THR A 76 11.27 -16.66 21.80
C THR A 76 11.49 -15.43 20.92
N TYR A 77 12.53 -14.63 21.18
CA TYR A 77 12.74 -13.34 20.50
C TYR A 77 12.73 -13.43 18.97
N LYS A 78 13.33 -14.48 18.37
CA LYS A 78 13.40 -14.62 16.91
C LYS A 78 12.00 -14.68 16.29
N GLN A 79 11.09 -15.44 16.90
CA GLN A 79 9.73 -15.58 16.44
C GLN A 79 8.95 -14.27 16.63
N GLN A 80 9.12 -13.62 17.78
CA GLN A 80 8.47 -12.34 18.09
C GLN A 80 8.93 -11.24 17.13
N THR A 81 10.24 -11.07 16.94
CA THR A 81 10.82 -10.13 15.97
C THR A 81 10.29 -10.39 14.57
N SER A 82 10.29 -11.65 14.10
CA SER A 82 9.77 -12.00 12.77
C SER A 82 8.28 -11.66 12.62
N SER A 83 7.49 -11.93 13.66
CA SER A 83 6.06 -11.62 13.67
C SER A 83 5.80 -10.12 13.60
N TYR A 84 6.50 -9.33 14.41
CA TYR A 84 6.38 -7.87 14.39
C TYR A 84 6.87 -7.25 13.10
N MET A 85 7.97 -7.75 12.52
CA MET A 85 8.43 -7.30 11.20
C MET A 85 7.35 -7.49 10.14
N LEU A 86 6.73 -8.68 10.06
CA LEU A 86 5.70 -8.93 9.06
C LEU A 86 4.48 -8.01 9.26
N LEU A 87 4.03 -7.83 10.51
CA LEU A 87 2.93 -6.90 10.82
C LEU A 87 3.26 -5.49 10.30
N SER A 88 4.42 -4.96 10.67
CA SER A 88 4.82 -3.60 10.31
C SER A 88 5.03 -3.43 8.80
N LEU A 89 5.71 -4.38 8.13
CA LEU A 89 5.93 -4.34 6.68
C LEU A 89 4.61 -4.34 5.91
N PHE A 90 3.66 -5.19 6.30
CA PHE A 90 2.34 -5.24 5.68
C PHE A 90 1.54 -3.95 5.92
N SER A 91 1.54 -3.44 7.16
CA SER A 91 0.84 -2.19 7.48
C SER A 91 1.41 -0.98 6.75
N HIS A 92 2.73 -0.87 6.58
CA HIS A 92 3.31 0.19 5.76
C HIS A 92 2.99 0.03 4.28
N PHE A 93 2.89 -1.19 3.76
CA PHE A 93 2.43 -1.41 2.39
C PHE A 93 0.97 -0.97 2.19
N GLU A 94 0.09 -1.22 3.16
CA GLU A 94 -1.29 -0.71 3.12
C GLU A 94 -1.33 0.82 3.11
N ALA A 95 -0.55 1.46 3.97
CA ALA A 95 -0.44 2.92 4.02
C ALA A 95 0.08 3.47 2.68
N PHE A 96 1.13 2.86 2.12
CA PHE A 96 1.66 3.21 0.80
C PHE A 96 0.58 3.23 -0.29
N VAL A 97 -0.25 2.19 -0.39
CA VAL A 97 -1.31 2.13 -1.41
C VAL A 97 -2.31 3.27 -1.24
N VAL A 98 -2.70 3.57 -0.01
CA VAL A 98 -3.61 4.69 0.26
C VAL A 98 -2.96 6.02 -0.09
N ASP A 99 -1.72 6.22 0.33
CA ASP A 99 -1.00 7.48 0.21
C ASP A 99 -0.63 7.76 -1.25
N VAL A 100 -0.27 6.76 -2.06
CA VAL A 100 0.04 6.98 -3.48
C VAL A 100 -1.20 7.39 -4.28
N ILE A 101 -2.38 6.89 -3.91
CA ILE A 101 -3.64 7.30 -4.54
C ILE A 101 -4.03 8.72 -4.09
N ARG A 102 -3.77 9.07 -2.83
CA ARG A 102 -3.98 10.45 -2.35
C ARG A 102 -3.03 11.43 -3.03
N GLU A 103 -1.75 11.08 -3.12
CA GLU A 103 -0.74 11.85 -3.83
C GLU A 103 -1.15 12.08 -5.29
N LEU A 104 -1.73 11.07 -5.95
CA LEU A 104 -2.32 11.22 -7.27
C LEU A 104 -3.45 12.27 -7.30
N PHE A 105 -4.40 12.20 -6.37
CA PHE A 105 -5.47 13.19 -6.32
C PHE A 105 -4.94 14.61 -6.05
N GLU A 106 -3.96 14.74 -5.16
CA GLU A 106 -3.30 16.01 -4.85
C GLU A 106 -2.55 16.57 -6.07
N PHE A 107 -1.86 15.73 -6.84
CA PHE A 107 -1.21 16.11 -8.08
C PHE A 107 -2.17 16.75 -9.09
N HIS A 108 -3.42 16.25 -9.16
CA HIS A 108 -4.48 16.84 -9.99
C HIS A 108 -5.21 18.03 -9.33
N GLY A 109 -4.66 18.58 -8.25
CA GLY A 109 -5.17 19.73 -7.51
C GLY A 109 -6.27 19.40 -6.50
N GLY A 110 -6.34 18.14 -6.07
CA GLY A 110 -7.27 17.63 -5.07
C GLY A 110 -8.56 17.05 -5.64
N VAL A 111 -9.20 16.20 -4.85
CA VAL A 111 -10.45 15.49 -5.23
C VAL A 111 -11.57 16.47 -5.59
N ASP A 112 -11.73 17.54 -4.82
CA ASP A 112 -12.80 18.53 -5.04
C ASP A 112 -12.61 19.31 -6.34
N LYS A 113 -11.36 19.72 -6.64
CA LYS A 113 -11.02 20.38 -7.91
C LYS A 113 -11.26 19.43 -9.08
N PHE A 114 -10.86 18.16 -8.93
CA PHE A 114 -11.10 17.13 -9.92
C PHE A 114 -12.60 16.98 -10.23
N ILE A 115 -13.43 16.78 -9.20
CA ILE A 115 -14.89 16.62 -9.33
C ILE A 115 -15.52 17.88 -9.93
N THR A 116 -15.07 19.06 -9.53
CA THR A 116 -15.57 20.35 -10.05
C THR A 116 -15.27 20.51 -11.53
N ASN A 117 -14.03 20.23 -11.95
CA ASN A 117 -13.61 20.31 -13.35
C ASN A 117 -14.34 19.27 -14.21
N TYR A 118 -14.51 18.06 -13.67
CA TYR A 118 -15.30 17.02 -14.30
C TYR A 118 -16.75 17.46 -14.53
N ASN A 119 -17.43 17.99 -13.50
CA ASN A 119 -18.82 18.46 -13.62
C ASN A 119 -18.97 19.60 -14.64
N LYS A 120 -17.99 20.51 -14.73
CA LYS A 120 -17.96 21.55 -15.77
C LYS A 120 -17.86 20.93 -17.17
N SER A 121 -16.99 19.94 -17.34
CA SER A 121 -16.79 19.23 -18.61
C SER A 121 -18.04 18.45 -19.03
N VAL A 122 -18.73 17.81 -18.08
CA VAL A 122 -20.00 17.11 -18.31
C VAL A 122 -21.09 18.08 -18.79
N LYS A 123 -21.23 19.25 -18.15
CA LYS A 123 -22.21 20.26 -18.59
C LYS A 123 -21.94 20.71 -20.02
N LYS A 124 -20.68 21.05 -20.34
CA LYS A 124 -20.25 21.41 -21.70
C LYS A 124 -20.52 20.28 -22.71
N SER A 125 -20.25 19.03 -22.32
CA SER A 125 -20.54 17.85 -23.15
C SER A 125 -22.03 17.73 -23.50
N PHE A 126 -22.93 17.99 -22.54
CA PHE A 126 -24.36 17.99 -22.81
C PHE A 126 -24.79 19.12 -23.76
N GLU A 127 -24.21 20.32 -23.63
CA GLU A 127 -24.43 21.42 -24.57
C GLU A 127 -24.01 21.05 -25.99
N VAL A 128 -22.80 20.49 -26.15
CA VAL A 128 -22.28 19.99 -27.43
C VAL A 128 -23.18 18.89 -28.00
N GLY A 129 -23.64 17.97 -27.16
CA GLY A 129 -24.55 16.89 -27.57
C GLY A 129 -25.92 17.38 -28.01
N ASN A 130 -26.41 18.49 -27.44
CA ASN A 130 -27.66 19.12 -27.84
C ASN A 130 -27.52 19.86 -29.18
N GLN A 131 -26.40 20.57 -29.38
CA GLN A 131 -26.07 21.21 -30.65
C GLN A 131 -25.88 20.17 -31.78
N ASN A 132 -25.36 18.98 -31.45
CA ASN A 132 -25.12 17.87 -32.37
C ASN A 132 -26.15 16.73 -32.25
N SER A 133 -27.42 17.06 -31.99
CA SER A 133 -28.49 16.09 -31.71
C SER A 133 -28.67 15.03 -32.80
N ASN A 134 -28.50 15.40 -34.08
CA ASN A 134 -28.57 14.48 -35.21
C ASN A 134 -27.45 13.43 -35.19
N SER A 135 -26.23 13.84 -34.89
CA SER A 135 -25.07 12.96 -34.75
C SER A 135 -25.23 12.01 -33.57
N LYS A 136 -25.70 12.52 -32.43
CA LYS A 136 -26.04 11.70 -31.24
C LYS A 136 -27.12 10.66 -31.56
N ARG A 137 -28.20 11.06 -32.26
CA ARG A 137 -29.29 10.16 -32.65
C ARG A 137 -28.81 9.04 -33.57
N LYS A 138 -27.87 9.30 -34.48
CA LYS A 138 -27.28 8.28 -35.36
C LYS A 138 -26.46 7.22 -34.61
N LEU A 139 -25.91 7.57 -33.44
CA LEU A 139 -25.19 6.66 -32.56
C LEU A 139 -26.10 5.96 -31.53
N THR A 140 -27.38 6.34 -31.47
CA THR A 140 -28.35 5.79 -30.52
C THR A 140 -29.14 4.63 -31.15
N GLY A 141 -29.34 3.55 -30.40
CA GLY A 141 -30.15 2.40 -30.83
C GLY A 141 -29.34 1.25 -31.45
N ASN A 142 -30.04 0.37 -32.19
CA ASN A 142 -29.44 -0.86 -32.73
C ASN A 142 -28.39 -0.54 -33.80
N ARG A 143 -27.16 -0.98 -33.56
CA ARG A 143 -26.03 -0.81 -34.48
C ARG A 143 -26.23 -1.68 -35.72
N LYS A 144 -26.16 -1.08 -36.91
CA LYS A 144 -26.12 -1.82 -38.18
C LYS A 144 -24.66 -2.13 -38.53
N PRO A 145 -24.22 -3.40 -38.61
CA PRO A 145 -22.81 -3.73 -38.86
C PRO A 145 -22.24 -3.09 -40.12
N GLN A 146 -23.05 -2.93 -41.17
CA GLN A 146 -22.61 -2.34 -42.44
C GLN A 146 -22.25 -0.85 -42.33
N ARG A 147 -22.69 -0.14 -41.27
CA ARG A 147 -22.44 1.29 -41.05
C ARG A 147 -21.30 1.57 -40.07
N ARG A 148 -20.51 0.56 -39.73
CA ARG A 148 -19.39 0.70 -38.78
C ARG A 148 -18.43 1.85 -39.12
N PRO A 149 -17.97 2.04 -40.38
CA PRO A 149 -17.09 3.17 -40.71
C PRO A 149 -17.74 4.53 -40.41
N GLN A 150 -19.02 4.69 -40.77
CA GLN A 150 -19.78 5.90 -40.52
C GLN A 150 -19.96 6.18 -39.02
N TYR A 151 -20.18 5.14 -38.21
CA TYR A 151 -20.26 5.32 -36.75
C TYR A 151 -18.93 5.77 -36.14
N HIS A 152 -17.80 5.26 -36.63
CA HIS A 152 -16.47 5.70 -36.19
C HIS A 152 -16.23 7.18 -36.51
N GLU A 153 -16.58 7.62 -37.72
CA GLU A 153 -16.46 9.01 -38.13
C GLU A 153 -17.32 9.94 -37.26
N ILE A 154 -18.61 9.61 -37.07
CA ILE A 154 -19.52 10.40 -36.22
C ILE A 154 -19.02 10.43 -34.77
N SER A 155 -18.52 9.30 -34.26
CA SER A 155 -17.97 9.21 -32.91
C SER A 155 -16.74 10.10 -32.74
N ARG A 156 -15.84 10.11 -33.71
CA ARG A 156 -14.64 10.98 -33.69
C ARG A 156 -15.04 12.45 -33.72
N ASN A 157 -15.92 12.84 -34.65
CA ASN A 157 -16.36 14.24 -34.77
C ASN A 157 -17.03 14.76 -33.48
N LEU A 158 -17.82 13.92 -32.81
CA LEU A 158 -18.40 14.26 -31.52
C LEU A 158 -17.30 14.43 -30.45
N SER A 159 -16.35 13.50 -30.36
CA SER A 159 -15.23 13.57 -29.41
C SER A 159 -14.40 14.84 -29.61
N ASP A 160 -14.06 15.17 -30.85
CA ASP A 160 -13.28 16.36 -31.22
C ASP A 160 -14.03 17.66 -30.88
N SER A 161 -15.36 17.62 -30.85
CA SER A 161 -16.21 18.73 -30.40
C SER A 161 -16.29 18.86 -28.87
N GLY A 162 -15.63 17.97 -28.11
CA GLY A 162 -15.69 17.92 -26.65
C GLY A 162 -16.89 17.16 -26.09
N TYR A 163 -17.56 16.33 -26.90
CA TYR A 163 -18.60 15.42 -26.39
C TYR A 163 -17.95 14.27 -25.62
N MET A 164 -18.40 14.08 -24.39
CA MET A 164 -18.01 12.94 -23.54
C MET A 164 -18.97 11.77 -23.74
N PHE A 165 -18.41 10.59 -23.94
CA PHE A 165 -19.17 9.35 -24.09
C PHE A 165 -19.57 8.75 -22.73
N PRO A 166 -20.52 7.80 -22.67
CA PRO A 166 -21.02 7.24 -21.41
C PRO A 166 -19.93 6.73 -20.45
N ASN A 167 -18.85 6.13 -20.96
CA ASN A 167 -17.71 5.69 -20.15
C ASN A 167 -17.01 6.88 -19.47
N GLU A 168 -16.85 8.00 -20.16
CA GLU A 168 -16.28 9.22 -19.59
C GLU A 168 -17.28 9.91 -18.66
N LEU A 169 -18.58 9.90 -18.98
CA LEU A 169 -19.66 10.49 -18.17
C LEU A 169 -19.93 9.74 -16.85
N LEU A 170 -19.46 8.50 -16.72
CA LEU A 170 -19.56 7.71 -15.50
C LEU A 170 -18.28 7.75 -14.65
N SER A 171 -17.14 8.19 -15.21
CA SER A 171 -15.84 8.14 -14.51
C SER A 171 -15.80 9.02 -13.25
N GLY A 172 -16.51 10.14 -13.24
CA GLY A 172 -16.58 11.01 -12.06
C GLY A 172 -17.26 10.36 -10.85
N TYR A 173 -18.21 9.44 -11.07
CA TYR A 173 -18.77 8.64 -9.98
C TYR A 173 -17.71 7.69 -9.40
N GLY A 174 -16.94 7.03 -10.28
CA GLY A 174 -15.83 6.16 -9.89
C GLY A 174 -14.83 6.88 -8.99
N ILE A 175 -14.41 8.09 -9.35
CA ILE A 175 -13.46 8.89 -8.57
C ILE A 175 -14.02 9.27 -7.20
N LYS A 176 -15.30 9.68 -7.14
CA LYS A 176 -15.96 10.00 -5.88
C LYS A 176 -16.05 8.78 -4.96
N MET A 177 -16.38 7.61 -5.51
CA MET A 177 -16.46 6.37 -4.75
C MET A 177 -15.08 5.88 -4.31
N LEU A 178 -14.07 6.00 -5.17
CA LEU A 178 -12.69 5.68 -4.83
C LEU A 178 -12.21 6.52 -3.65
N ASN A 179 -12.40 7.85 -3.70
CA ASN A 179 -12.01 8.72 -2.58
C ASN A 179 -12.73 8.34 -1.27
N LYS A 180 -14.04 8.06 -1.33
CA LYS A 180 -14.79 7.59 -0.16
C LYS A 180 -14.23 6.26 0.37
N LYS A 181 -13.84 5.37 -0.54
CA LYS A 181 -13.33 4.04 -0.22
C LYS A 181 -11.95 4.08 0.43
N LEU A 182 -11.08 5.01 0.05
CA LEU A 182 -9.75 5.17 0.64
C LEU A 182 -9.78 5.43 2.16
N GLY A 183 -10.87 6.01 2.68
CA GLY A 183 -11.02 6.24 4.13
C GLY A 183 -11.29 4.97 4.95
N ASP A 184 -11.80 3.91 4.34
CA ASP A 184 -12.11 2.61 4.98
C ASP A 184 -11.66 1.45 4.08
N LEU A 185 -10.48 1.60 3.48
CA LEU A 185 -9.95 0.61 2.56
C LEU A 185 -9.53 -0.63 3.36
N LYS A 186 -10.18 -1.76 3.07
CA LYS A 186 -9.78 -3.04 3.68
C LYS A 186 -8.65 -3.64 2.87
N SER A 187 -7.67 -4.24 3.54
CA SER A 187 -6.52 -4.87 2.88
C SER A 187 -6.93 -5.84 1.78
N LYS A 188 -8.02 -6.59 1.99
CA LYS A 188 -8.53 -7.56 1.01
C LYS A 188 -8.94 -6.95 -0.33
N GLU A 189 -9.26 -5.66 -0.35
CA GLU A 189 -9.79 -4.92 -1.51
C GLU A 189 -8.65 -4.23 -2.29
N ILE A 190 -7.42 -4.22 -1.76
CA ILE A 190 -6.27 -3.56 -2.38
C ILE A 190 -6.01 -4.08 -3.81
N PRO A 191 -5.90 -5.40 -4.06
CA PRO A 191 -5.65 -5.89 -5.41
C PRO A 191 -6.78 -5.49 -6.39
N GLU A 192 -8.04 -5.65 -5.97
CA GLU A 192 -9.22 -5.29 -6.77
C GLU A 192 -9.20 -3.81 -7.18
N ILE A 193 -8.93 -2.89 -6.24
CA ILE A 193 -8.85 -1.46 -6.57
C ILE A 193 -7.71 -1.17 -7.55
N LEU A 194 -6.54 -1.75 -7.33
CA LEU A 194 -5.37 -1.52 -8.19
C LEU A 194 -5.58 -2.08 -9.60
N MET A 195 -6.25 -3.23 -9.72
CA MET A 195 -6.57 -3.83 -11.01
C MET A 195 -7.73 -3.11 -11.71
N ASP A 196 -8.85 -2.87 -11.02
CA ASP A 196 -10.07 -2.39 -11.66
C ASP A 196 -10.07 -0.86 -11.85
N CYS A 197 -9.50 -0.10 -10.92
CA CYS A 197 -9.45 1.36 -11.04
C CYS A 197 -8.22 1.80 -11.83
N PHE A 198 -7.06 1.21 -11.53
CA PHE A 198 -5.79 1.65 -12.10
C PHE A 198 -5.27 0.76 -13.22
N HIS A 199 -5.94 -0.36 -13.53
CA HIS A 199 -5.54 -1.26 -14.63
C HIS A 199 -4.10 -1.75 -14.48
N ILE A 200 -3.65 -1.93 -13.23
CA ILE A 200 -2.37 -2.54 -12.92
C ILE A 200 -2.50 -4.04 -13.15
N ASP A 201 -1.70 -4.57 -14.06
CA ASP A 201 -1.75 -5.98 -14.48
C ASP A 201 -1.11 -6.89 -13.43
N PHE A 202 -1.80 -7.26 -12.37
CA PHE A 202 -1.34 -8.29 -11.43
C PHE A 202 -1.70 -9.70 -11.90
N SER A 203 -0.75 -10.63 -11.80
CA SER A 203 -1.04 -12.04 -12.03
C SER A 203 -1.85 -12.64 -10.87
N ASP A 204 -2.57 -13.73 -11.14
CA ASP A 204 -3.29 -14.50 -10.11
C ASP A 204 -2.35 -14.94 -8.97
N ASP A 205 -1.07 -15.19 -9.29
CA ASP A 205 -0.03 -15.54 -8.32
C ASP A 205 0.31 -14.37 -7.40
N GLU A 206 0.46 -13.16 -7.94
CA GLU A 206 0.71 -11.95 -7.16
C GLU A 206 -0.46 -11.66 -6.20
N VAL A 207 -1.71 -11.76 -6.70
CA VAL A 207 -2.93 -11.55 -5.89
C VAL A 207 -3.03 -12.61 -4.78
N ARG A 208 -2.78 -13.87 -5.12
CA ARG A 208 -2.79 -14.98 -4.16
C ARG A 208 -1.73 -14.79 -3.08
N GLU A 209 -0.50 -14.43 -3.44
CA GLU A 209 0.56 -14.20 -2.44
C GLU A 209 0.23 -13.01 -1.55
N PHE A 210 -0.33 -11.94 -2.09
CA PHE A 210 -0.82 -10.82 -1.29
C PHE A 210 -1.87 -11.26 -0.24
N HIS A 211 -2.83 -12.09 -0.64
CA HIS A 211 -3.82 -12.64 0.29
C HIS A 211 -3.22 -13.60 1.33
N ASN A 212 -2.24 -14.43 0.93
CA ASN A 212 -1.50 -15.26 1.88
C ASN A 212 -0.79 -14.40 2.95
N LEU A 213 -0.16 -13.29 2.55
CA LEU A 213 0.48 -12.35 3.46
C LEU A 213 -0.52 -11.68 4.40
N ARG A 214 -1.68 -11.27 3.88
CA ARG A 214 -2.77 -10.70 4.68
C ARG A 214 -3.26 -11.70 5.74
N ASP A 215 -3.48 -12.95 5.35
CA ASP A 215 -4.00 -13.97 6.26
C ASP A 215 -2.97 -14.35 7.33
N LEU A 216 -1.69 -14.33 6.96
CA LEU A 216 -0.56 -14.46 7.88
C LEU A 216 -0.52 -13.31 8.89
N ARG A 217 -0.64 -12.06 8.41
CA ARG A 217 -0.72 -10.85 9.24
C ARG A 217 -1.91 -10.93 10.21
N ASN A 218 -3.09 -11.34 9.74
CA ASN A 218 -4.28 -11.47 10.58
C ASN A 218 -4.10 -12.57 11.63
N SER A 219 -3.48 -13.69 11.28
CA SER A 219 -3.18 -14.77 12.23
C SER A 219 -2.28 -14.28 13.36
N ILE A 220 -1.24 -13.51 13.04
CA ILE A 220 -0.36 -12.89 14.05
C ILE A 220 -1.14 -11.90 14.91
N ALA A 221 -1.92 -11.00 14.30
CA ALA A 221 -2.71 -9.99 15.02
C ALA A 221 -3.74 -10.62 15.98
N HIS A 222 -4.28 -11.79 15.65
CA HIS A 222 -5.19 -12.56 16.50
C HIS A 222 -4.49 -13.50 17.49
N GLY A 223 -3.17 -13.36 17.69
CA GLY A 223 -2.43 -14.13 18.69
C GLY A 223 -2.16 -15.59 18.30
N ARG A 224 -2.24 -15.92 17.00
CA ARG A 224 -1.91 -17.24 16.44
C ARG A 224 -0.69 -17.15 15.52
N PRO A 225 0.48 -16.69 16.01
CA PRO A 225 1.64 -16.50 15.16
C PRO A 225 2.14 -17.87 14.68
N PRO A 226 2.20 -18.12 13.37
CA PRO A 226 2.82 -19.34 12.88
C PRO A 226 4.32 -19.31 13.14
N SER A 227 4.98 -20.44 12.89
CA SER A 227 6.45 -20.51 12.96
C SER A 227 7.06 -19.65 11.86
N LEU A 228 7.45 -18.43 12.20
CA LEU A 228 8.11 -17.47 11.31
C LEU A 228 9.55 -17.25 11.75
N ASN A 229 10.41 -17.05 10.77
CA ASN A 229 11.79 -16.65 10.96
C ASN A 229 12.10 -15.46 10.04
N ILE A 230 13.22 -14.77 10.29
CA ILE A 230 13.59 -13.56 9.54
C ILE A 230 13.75 -13.87 8.04
N LYS A 231 14.26 -15.05 7.68
CA LYS A 231 14.40 -15.47 6.28
C LYS A 231 13.03 -15.55 5.59
N SER A 232 12.06 -16.21 6.21
CA SER A 232 10.72 -16.33 5.63
C SER A 232 10.00 -14.99 5.54
N VAL A 233 10.21 -14.09 6.50
CA VAL A 233 9.70 -12.70 6.41
C VAL A 233 10.37 -11.93 5.28
N THR A 234 11.68 -12.09 5.08
CA THR A 234 12.43 -11.44 4.00
C THR A 234 11.95 -11.90 2.63
N GLU A 235 11.77 -13.20 2.44
CA GLU A 235 11.23 -13.80 1.20
C GLU A 235 9.82 -13.26 0.91
N LYS A 236 8.97 -13.23 1.95
CA LYS A 236 7.61 -12.68 1.87
C LYS A 236 7.57 -11.20 1.54
N ASN A 237 8.51 -10.43 2.06
CA ASN A 237 8.61 -9.00 1.76
C ASN A 237 9.01 -8.74 0.30
N GLN A 238 9.67 -9.67 -0.39
CA GLN A 238 9.98 -9.51 -1.82
C GLN A 238 8.71 -9.41 -2.68
N ALA A 239 7.62 -10.09 -2.29
CA ALA A 239 6.34 -9.95 -2.97
C ALA A 239 5.79 -8.52 -2.83
N LEU A 240 5.79 -7.97 -1.61
CA LEU A 240 5.37 -6.58 -1.36
C LEU A 240 6.26 -5.57 -2.11
N ILE A 241 7.58 -5.81 -2.16
CA ILE A 241 8.52 -4.98 -2.95
C ILE A 241 8.19 -5.02 -4.44
N GLY A 242 7.94 -6.22 -4.98
CA GLY A 242 7.56 -6.39 -6.39
C GLY A 242 6.30 -5.61 -6.72
N MET A 243 5.25 -5.78 -5.91
CA MET A 243 3.98 -5.06 -6.08
C MET A 243 4.17 -3.55 -5.94
N ALA A 244 4.88 -3.07 -4.92
CA ALA A 244 5.09 -1.63 -4.70
C ALA A 244 5.81 -0.97 -5.88
N LYS A 245 6.86 -1.60 -6.40
CA LYS A 245 7.57 -1.12 -7.61
C LYS A 245 6.66 -1.04 -8.82
N LYS A 246 5.80 -2.05 -9.01
CA LYS A 246 4.87 -2.13 -10.13
C LYS A 246 3.80 -1.04 -10.04
N ILE A 247 3.26 -0.82 -8.84
CA ILE A 247 2.30 0.26 -8.55
C ILE A 247 2.96 1.62 -8.83
N ASP A 248 4.11 1.90 -8.22
CA ASP A 248 4.81 3.18 -8.37
C ASP A 248 5.14 3.47 -9.85
N ALA A 249 5.71 2.50 -10.55
CA ALA A 249 6.06 2.65 -11.96
C ALA A 249 4.81 2.89 -12.83
N HIS A 250 3.75 2.10 -12.64
CA HIS A 250 2.54 2.20 -13.45
C HIS A 250 1.81 3.53 -13.23
N LEU A 251 1.63 3.95 -11.97
CA LEU A 251 0.96 5.21 -11.66
C LEU A 251 1.78 6.40 -12.15
N SER A 252 3.08 6.41 -11.88
CA SER A 252 4.00 7.45 -12.32
C SER A 252 3.98 7.66 -13.84
N GLU A 253 3.89 6.56 -14.60
CA GLU A 253 3.95 6.59 -16.06
C GLU A 253 2.63 6.99 -16.72
N ASN A 254 1.48 6.64 -16.11
CA ASN A 254 0.17 6.77 -16.76
C ASN A 254 -0.77 7.80 -16.12
N PHE A 255 -0.60 8.13 -14.83
CA PHE A 255 -1.57 8.90 -14.06
C PHE A 255 -1.02 10.24 -13.53
N PHE A 256 0.28 10.36 -13.30
CA PHE A 256 0.95 11.62 -12.91
C PHE A 256 1.28 12.49 -14.15
N ILE A 257 0.25 12.85 -14.91
CA ILE A 257 0.35 13.65 -16.13
C ILE A 257 -0.56 14.87 -16.02
N PHE A 258 -0.07 16.06 -16.37
CA PHE A 258 -0.86 17.29 -16.29
C PHE A 258 -2.02 17.29 -17.29
N ASN A 259 -3.24 17.30 -16.78
CA ASN A 259 -4.46 17.43 -17.58
C ASN A 259 -4.73 18.88 -18.06
N GLU A 260 -4.05 19.87 -17.47
CA GLU A 260 -4.30 21.30 -17.73
C GLU A 260 -3.80 21.78 -19.11
N PHE A 261 -2.99 20.97 -19.80
CA PHE A 261 -2.43 21.28 -21.13
C PHE A 261 -3.07 20.47 -22.28
N ARG A 262 -4.27 19.92 -22.05
CA ARG A 262 -5.04 19.19 -23.06
C ARG A 262 -5.86 20.10 -23.96
#